data_AF-B6BGA5-F1
#
_entry.id   AF-B6BGA5-F1
#
_cell.length_a   1.000
_cell.length_b   1.000
_cell.length_c   1.000
_cell.angle_alpha   90.00
_cell.angle_beta   90.00
_cell.angle_gamma   90.00
#
_symmetry.space_group_name_H-M   'P 1'
#
loop_
_entity.id
_entity.type
_entity.pdbx_description
1 polymer ?
#
loop_
_entity_poly.entity_id
_entity_poly.type
_entity_poly.pdbx_seq_one_letter_code
_entity_poly.pdbx_strand_id
1 'polypeptide(L)'
;MNHITRECKQILIDEGIDANSTIDFDVNGEVHTMTFEYIIDTFMQASDESQLVFYAALQKALDAKDMGVDKFFEGMGQLLLMTHLSKNIEI
;
A
#
# COMPACT_ATOMS: atom_id res chain seq x y z
N MET A 1 -0.41 1.68 -17.72
CA MET A 1 0.24 1.39 -16.43
C MET A 1 1.53 2.21 -16.38
N ASN A 2 1.70 3.06 -15.36
CA ASN A 2 2.93 3.87 -15.20
C ASN A 2 4.13 2.93 -14.96
N HIS A 3 5.33 3.35 -15.34
CA HIS A 3 6.59 2.65 -15.07
C HIS A 3 6.68 2.28 -13.59
N ILE A 4 6.43 3.22 -12.67
CA ILE A 4 6.53 2.99 -11.23
C ILE A 4 5.53 1.94 -10.73
N THR A 5 4.31 1.92 -11.26
CA THR A 5 3.33 0.86 -10.94
C THR A 5 3.87 -0.53 -11.29
N ARG A 6 4.52 -0.65 -12.46
CA ARG A 6 5.12 -1.93 -12.86
C ARG A 6 6.27 -2.30 -11.92
N GLU A 7 7.14 -1.37 -11.56
CA GLU A 7 8.26 -1.61 -10.64
C GLU A 7 7.78 -2.04 -9.25
N CYS A 8 6.76 -1.39 -8.69
CA CYS A 8 6.16 -1.79 -7.41
C CYS A 8 5.61 -3.22 -7.44
N LYS A 9 4.96 -3.63 -8.53
CA LYS A 9 4.43 -4.99 -8.65
C LYS A 9 5.55 -6.02 -8.92
N GLN A 10 6.54 -5.64 -9.72
CA GLN A 10 7.67 -6.52 -10.07
C GLN A 10 8.53 -6.82 -8.85
N ILE A 11 8.83 -5.83 -8.01
CA ILE A 11 9.68 -6.05 -6.83
C ILE A 11 9.03 -6.99 -5.80
N LEU A 12 7.69 -7.01 -5.71
CA LEU A 12 7.00 -8.01 -4.89
C LEU A 12 7.18 -9.43 -5.46
N ILE A 13 7.04 -9.59 -6.77
CA ILE A 13 7.24 -10.88 -7.45
C ILE A 13 8.67 -11.39 -7.26
N ASP A 14 9.66 -10.50 -7.40
CA ASP A 14 11.08 -10.84 -7.29
C ASP A 14 11.43 -11.32 -5.87
N GLU A 15 10.76 -10.78 -4.85
CA GLU A 15 10.88 -11.19 -3.44
C GLU A 15 9.94 -12.36 -3.06
N GLY A 16 9.22 -12.93 -4.03
CA GLY A 16 8.31 -14.07 -3.81
C GLY A 16 7.02 -13.73 -3.06
N ILE A 17 6.62 -12.45 -3.07
CA ILE A 17 5.43 -11.93 -2.39
C ILE A 17 4.27 -11.87 -3.39
N ASP A 18 3.14 -12.50 -3.05
CA ASP A 18 1.93 -12.43 -3.86
C ASP A 18 1.27 -11.05 -3.69
N ALA A 19 1.12 -10.30 -4.78
CA ALA A 19 0.46 -8.99 -4.77
C ALA A 19 -1.05 -9.08 -4.44
N ASN A 20 -1.65 -10.28 -4.53
CA ASN A 20 -3.02 -10.54 -4.08
C ASN A 20 -3.11 -10.80 -2.57
N SER A 21 -1.98 -10.81 -1.85
CA SER A 21 -1.98 -10.87 -0.38
C SER A 21 -2.81 -9.73 0.19
N THR A 22 -3.53 -10.03 1.26
CA THR A 22 -4.50 -9.13 1.87
C THR A 22 -4.08 -8.72 3.27
N ILE A 23 -4.45 -7.50 3.65
CA ILE A 23 -4.43 -7.03 5.05
C ILE A 23 -5.85 -6.72 5.48
N ASP A 24 -6.19 -7.18 6.67
CA ASP A 24 -7.43 -6.85 7.36
C ASP A 24 -7.20 -5.64 8.29
N PHE A 25 -8.10 -4.67 8.19
CA PHE A 25 -8.12 -3.47 9.01
C PHE A 25 -9.41 -3.43 9.83
N ASP A 26 -9.32 -3.49 11.15
CA ASP A 26 -10.45 -3.23 12.03
C ASP A 26 -10.61 -1.72 12.23
N VAL A 27 -11.72 -1.18 11.72
CA VAL A 27 -12.10 0.22 11.89
C VAL A 27 -13.45 0.26 12.59
N ASN A 28 -13.45 0.67 13.85
CA ASN A 28 -14.66 0.77 14.68
C ASN A 28 -15.48 -0.53 14.77
N GLY A 29 -14.82 -1.70 14.72
CA GLY A 29 -15.47 -3.01 14.77
C GLY A 29 -15.93 -3.53 13.40
N GLU A 30 -15.67 -2.79 12.31
CA GLU A 30 -15.88 -3.26 10.94
C GLU A 30 -14.52 -3.67 10.32
N VAL A 31 -14.45 -4.88 9.79
CA VAL A 31 -13.23 -5.39 9.13
C VAL A 31 -13.25 -5.01 7.66
N HIS A 32 -12.27 -4.22 7.25
CA HIS A 32 -11.99 -3.88 5.86
C HIS A 32 -10.78 -4.66 5.37
N THR A 33 -10.94 -5.47 4.33
CA THR A 33 -9.85 -6.23 3.72
C THR A 33 -9.36 -5.55 2.44
N MET A 34 -8.05 -5.37 2.30
CA MET A 34 -7.43 -4.74 1.12
C MET A 34 -6.27 -5.58 0.60
N THR A 35 -6.13 -5.70 -0.72
CA THR A 35 -4.96 -6.35 -1.33
C THR A 35 -3.78 -5.39 -1.42
N PHE A 36 -2.55 -5.91 -1.44
CA PHE A 36 -1.36 -5.10 -1.73
C PHE A 36 -1.48 -4.42 -3.09
N GLU A 37 -1.99 -5.14 -4.10
CA GLU A 37 -2.24 -4.57 -5.43
C GLU A 37 -3.17 -3.35 -5.38
N TYR A 38 -4.27 -3.41 -4.63
CA TYR A 38 -5.19 -2.28 -4.50
C TYR A 38 -4.51 -1.07 -3.84
N ILE A 39 -3.70 -1.31 -2.79
CA ILE A 39 -2.97 -0.25 -2.11
C ILE A 39 -1.98 0.40 -3.08
N ILE A 40 -1.18 -0.39 -3.80
CA ILE A 40 -0.25 0.10 -4.82
C ILE A 40 -1.01 0.94 -5.85
N ASP A 41 -2.05 0.39 -6.46
CA ASP A 41 -2.76 1.04 -7.55
C ASP A 41 -3.41 2.36 -7.11
N THR A 42 -3.83 2.46 -5.84
CA THR A 42 -4.37 3.70 -5.27
C THR A 42 -3.30 4.78 -5.12
N PHE A 43 -2.14 4.46 -4.54
CA PHE A 43 -1.04 5.43 -4.42
C PHE A 43 -0.41 5.80 -5.77
N MET A 44 -0.49 4.92 -6.76
CA MET A 44 -0.03 5.18 -8.12
C MET A 44 -0.90 6.21 -8.89
N GLN A 45 -2.06 6.60 -8.34
CA GLN A 45 -2.88 7.70 -8.88
C GLN A 45 -2.49 9.09 -8.35
N ALA A 46 -1.58 9.15 -7.36
CA ALA A 46 -1.08 10.41 -6.80
C ALA A 46 -0.06 11.10 -7.74
N SER A 47 0.50 12.24 -7.30
CA SER A 47 1.56 12.93 -8.04
C SER A 47 2.78 12.04 -8.27
N ASP A 48 3.53 12.27 -9.36
CA ASP A 48 4.73 11.49 -9.69
C ASP A 48 5.75 11.46 -8.53
N GLU A 49 5.91 12.57 -7.81
CA GLU A 49 6.74 12.64 -6.61
C GLU A 49 6.26 11.68 -5.51
N SER A 50 4.95 11.64 -5.26
CA SER A 50 4.36 10.73 -4.27
C SER A 50 4.55 9.26 -4.67
N GLN A 51 4.45 8.96 -5.97
CA GLN A 51 4.69 7.61 -6.49
C GLN A 51 6.14 7.17 -6.23
N LEU A 52 7.11 8.06 -6.47
CA LEU A 52 8.53 7.79 -6.21
C LEU A 52 8.81 7.59 -4.71
N VAL A 53 8.17 8.40 -3.84
CA VAL A 53 8.29 8.24 -2.38
C VAL A 53 7.72 6.90 -1.92
N PHE A 54 6.56 6.49 -2.45
CA PHE A 54 5.96 5.19 -2.15
C PHE A 54 6.90 4.05 -2.55
N TYR A 55 7.42 4.09 -3.79
CA TYR A 55 8.32 3.06 -4.29
C TYR A 55 9.61 2.95 -3.45
N ALA A 56 10.23 4.09 -3.13
CA ALA A 56 11.42 4.11 -2.29
C ALA A 56 11.16 3.58 -0.86
N ALA A 57 9.98 3.82 -0.31
CA ALA A 57 9.60 3.28 0.99
C ALA A 57 9.34 1.76 0.93
N LEU A 58 8.72 1.27 -0.15
CA LEU A 58 8.55 -0.17 -0.40
C LEU A 58 9.90 -0.89 -0.51
N GLN A 59 10.85 -0.32 -1.27
CA GLN A 59 12.22 -0.87 -1.36
C GLN A 59 12.87 -1.00 0.01
N LYS A 60 12.79 0.05 0.84
CA LYS A 60 13.32 0.01 2.21
C LYS A 60 12.62 -1.02 3.10
N ALA A 61 11.32 -1.23 2.91
CA ALA A 61 10.56 -2.21 3.66
C ALA A 61 11.00 -3.65 3.33
N LEU A 62 11.32 -3.90 2.05
CA LEU A 62 11.85 -5.19 1.59
C LEU A 62 13.27 -5.42 2.14
N ASP A 63 14.12 -4.39 2.15
CA ASP A 63 15.48 -4.46 2.70
C ASP A 63 15.51 -4.79 4.21
N ALA A 64 14.46 -4.41 4.95
CA ALA A 64 14.38 -4.62 6.40
C ALA A 64 14.19 -6.09 6.81
N LYS A 65 13.82 -6.98 5.87
CA LYS A 65 13.49 -8.41 6.08
C LYS A 65 12.40 -8.66 7.14
N ASP A 66 11.96 -9.91 7.28
CA ASP A 66 10.85 -10.36 8.16
C ASP A 66 9.51 -9.63 7.90
N MET A 67 9.12 -8.72 8.79
CA MET A 67 7.79 -8.08 8.83
C MET A 67 7.73 -6.72 8.12
N GLY A 68 8.82 -6.26 7.51
CA GLY A 68 8.92 -4.92 6.94
C GLY A 68 7.85 -4.62 5.90
N VAL A 69 7.57 -5.58 5.02
CA VAL A 69 6.59 -5.45 3.94
C VAL A 69 5.16 -5.42 4.47
N ASP A 70 4.81 -6.35 5.37
CA ASP A 70 3.49 -6.38 6.00
C ASP A 70 3.21 -5.08 6.75
N LYS A 71 4.18 -4.59 7.53
CA LYS A 71 4.06 -3.32 8.27
C LYS A 71 3.97 -2.11 7.35
N PHE A 72 4.67 -2.15 6.22
CA PHE A 72 4.57 -1.11 5.20
C PHE A 72 3.15 -1.05 4.62
N PHE A 73 2.61 -2.19 4.16
CA PHE A 73 1.27 -2.22 3.59
C PHE A 73 0.18 -1.95 4.63
N GLU A 74 0.38 -2.35 5.89
CA GLU A 74 -0.52 -2.01 7.00
C GLU A 74 -0.57 -0.48 7.19
N GLY A 75 0.58 0.19 7.26
CA GLY A 75 0.64 1.64 7.38
C GLY A 75 0.03 2.36 6.18
N MET A 76 0.28 1.88 4.96
CA MET A 76 -0.27 2.48 3.74
C MET A 76 -1.79 2.30 3.63
N GLY A 77 -2.31 1.11 3.97
CA GLY A 77 -3.75 0.86 4.02
C GLY A 77 -4.46 1.71 5.07
N GLN A 78 -3.86 1.88 6.26
CA GLN A 78 -4.38 2.79 7.28
C GLN A 78 -4.48 4.24 6.79
N LEU A 79 -3.46 4.74 6.09
CA LEU A 79 -3.49 6.09 5.50
C LEU A 79 -4.62 6.26 4.48
N LEU A 80 -4.86 5.25 3.63
CA LEU A 80 -5.97 5.25 2.68
C LEU A 80 -7.31 5.31 3.40
N LEU A 81 -7.52 4.43 4.39
CA LEU A 81 -8.74 4.39 5.18
C LEU A 81 -9.00 5.72 5.89
N MET A 82 -7.98 6.30 6.53
CA MET A 82 -8.10 7.62 7.18
C MET A 82 -8.49 8.72 6.19
N THR A 83 -7.95 8.70 4.97
CA THR A 83 -8.27 9.68 3.92
C THR A 83 -9.72 9.56 3.43
N HIS A 84 -10.24 8.33 3.33
CA HIS A 84 -11.64 8.09 2.97
C HIS A 84 -12.58 8.50 4.10
N LEU A 85 -12.26 8.15 5.35
CA LEU A 85 -13.04 8.52 6.52
C LEU A 85 -13.08 10.03 6.72
N SER A 86 -11.96 10.74 6.52
CA SER A 86 -11.93 12.20 6.64
C SER A 86 -12.80 12.91 5.61
N LYS A 87 -12.97 12.32 4.42
CA LYS A 87 -13.88 12.85 3.38
C LYS A 87 -15.36 12.66 3.73
N ASN A 88 -15.69 11.65 4.53
CA ASN A 88 -17.06 11.39 4.98
C ASN A 88 -17.45 12.26 6.20
N ILE A 89 -16.50 12.97 6.81
CA ILE A 89 -16.74 14.01 7.82
C ILE A 89 -16.89 15.35 7.08
N GLU A 90 -17.93 15.49 6.25
CA GLU A 90 -18.41 16.83 5.90
C GLU A 90 -19.30 17.31 7.05
N ILE A 91 -18.90 18.41 7.70
CA ILE A 91 -19.65 19.10 8.78
C ILE A 91 -20.62 20.10 8.14
#